data_AF-A0A1I0ED32-F1
#
_entry.id   AF-A0A1I0ED32-F1
#
_cell.length_a   1.000
_cell.length_b   1.000
_cell.length_c   1.000
_cell.angle_alpha   90.00
_cell.angle_beta   90.00
_cell.angle_gamma   90.00
#
_symmetry.space_group_name_H-M   'P 1'
#
loop_
_entity.id
_entity.type
_entity.pdbx_description
1 polymer ?
#
loop_
_entity_poly.entity_id
_entity_poly.type
_entity_poly.pdbx_seq_one_letter_code
_entity_poly.pdbx_strand_id
1 'polypeptide(L)'
;MMTNNTILIVDDEIGIRELLSEILRDEGYRVALAENAEQARIWRNQTRPDLVLLDIWMPDTDGITLLKDWASSGMLTMPVIMMSGHGTIDTAVEATRIGAFGYLEKPIPLKKLLSTVGKAMRGGQNKQHTALSLASLGKGTLIVELKKKLEKVVNLKTPLLLMGEPGVGMEICAHFLHRPNTPWVEPDSLAILAEKPLDLLEQARDGLLFLKDIGETNKLAQKGLLLLLSKLDKYNVRLVCATSQPLAELAAQNNYNTKLYESLSGLTIGVPSLRAHREDIPDLANQILSGFAESGEVSPVLQFSTAALNCLRNYDWPGNLTQLTGVVHSLALTCTGDEITADMVQQAMVFPESTSSPSSAPDIPFDLSLREARDLFEKTYFERLIEEENGNMTRVAERAGLERTHLYRKIKLLGIKLRGN
;
A
#
# COMPACT_ATOMS: atom_id res chain seq x y z
N MET A 1 -1.34 -1.30 25.93
CA MET A 1 -0.14 -0.98 25.13
C MET A 1 0.26 0.46 25.46
N MET A 2 1.44 0.69 26.01
CA MET A 2 1.92 2.05 26.29
C MET A 2 2.22 2.73 24.95
N THR A 3 1.34 3.62 24.53
CA THR A 3 1.48 4.43 23.32
C THR A 3 2.53 5.51 23.58
N ASN A 4 3.72 5.35 22.99
CA ASN A 4 4.89 6.18 23.26
C ASN A 4 4.84 7.52 22.48
N ASN A 5 3.68 8.16 22.43
CA ASN A 5 3.44 9.37 21.64
C ASN A 5 3.92 10.62 22.38
N THR A 6 4.58 11.52 21.65
CA THR A 6 5.20 12.74 22.17
C THR A 6 4.39 13.97 21.78
N ILE A 7 3.91 14.71 22.78
CA ILE A 7 3.17 15.97 22.63
C ILE A 7 4.12 17.13 22.96
N LEU A 8 4.21 18.11 22.06
CA LEU A 8 4.94 19.36 22.29
C LEU A 8 3.96 20.43 22.77
N ILE A 9 4.25 21.06 23.92
CA ILE A 9 3.49 22.18 24.46
C ILE A 9 4.30 23.45 24.29
N VAL A 10 3.74 24.44 23.61
CA VAL A 10 4.35 25.73 23.32
C VAL A 10 3.47 26.83 23.92
N ASP A 11 3.95 27.45 24.99
CA ASP A 11 3.21 28.46 25.76
C ASP A 11 4.23 29.28 26.58
N ASP A 12 4.06 30.60 26.66
CA ASP A 12 4.98 31.45 27.44
C ASP A 12 4.69 31.38 28.94
N GLU A 13 3.47 31.02 29.34
CA GLU A 13 3.08 30.88 30.74
C GLU A 13 3.55 29.55 31.34
N ILE A 14 4.52 29.62 32.27
CA ILE A 14 5.07 28.45 32.96
C ILE A 14 3.98 27.62 33.66
N GLY A 15 3.04 28.28 34.35
CA GLY A 15 1.98 27.60 35.09
C GLY A 15 1.06 26.76 34.19
N ILE A 16 0.80 27.22 32.96
CA ILE A 16 -0.01 26.48 32.00
C ILE A 16 0.78 25.29 31.43
N ARG A 17 2.06 25.50 31.11
CA ARG A 17 2.94 24.41 30.64
C ARG A 17 3.07 23.29 31.65
N GLU A 18 3.27 23.61 32.92
CA GLU A 18 3.38 22.62 33.99
C GLU A 18 2.06 21.87 34.19
N LEU A 19 0.93 22.59 34.29
CA LEU A 19 -0.38 21.98 34.45
C LEU A 19 -0.73 21.02 33.31
N LEU A 20 -0.54 21.45 32.06
CA LEU A 20 -0.81 20.60 30.89
C LEU A 20 0.16 19.41 30.82
N SER A 21 1.43 19.60 31.20
CA SER A 21 2.43 18.55 31.26
C SER A 21 2.06 17.46 32.27
N GLU A 22 1.63 17.84 33.48
CA GLU A 22 1.18 16.90 34.50
C GLU A 22 -0.02 16.08 34.01
N ILE A 23 -1.07 16.76 33.54
CA ILE A 23 -2.30 16.11 33.05
C ILE A 23 -2.00 15.10 31.93
N LEU A 24 -1.16 15.47 30.96
CA LEU A 24 -0.89 14.60 29.81
C LEU A 24 0.07 13.45 30.15
N ARG A 25 0.98 13.65 31.11
CA ARG A 25 1.85 12.58 31.62
C ARG A 25 1.05 11.54 32.40
N ASP A 26 0.07 11.96 33.19
CA ASP A 26 -0.83 11.06 33.92
C ASP A 26 -1.64 10.14 32.98
N GLU A 27 -1.97 10.63 31.79
CA GLU A 27 -2.63 9.86 30.73
C GLU A 27 -1.65 8.98 29.90
N GLY A 28 -0.35 9.01 30.24
CA GLY A 28 0.68 8.16 29.63
C GLY A 28 1.36 8.73 28.39
N TYR A 29 1.19 10.02 28.08
CA TYR A 29 1.90 10.68 26.98
C TYR A 29 3.30 11.15 27.38
N ARG A 30 4.23 11.17 26.42
CA ARG A 30 5.50 11.90 26.58
C ARG A 30 5.25 13.38 26.28
N VAL A 31 5.79 14.27 27.11
CA VAL A 31 5.58 15.71 26.96
C VAL A 31 6.92 16.42 26.83
N ALA A 32 7.04 17.21 25.77
CA ALA A 32 8.11 18.19 25.57
C ALA A 32 7.55 19.60 25.74
N LEU A 33 8.36 20.52 26.26
CA LEU A 33 7.95 21.89 26.56
C LEU A 33 8.83 22.88 25.78
N ALA A 34 8.22 23.93 25.26
CA ALA A 34 8.88 25.08 24.66
C ALA A 34 8.24 26.36 25.21
N GLU A 35 9.05 27.36 25.53
CA GLU A 35 8.58 28.63 26.11
C GLU A 35 8.28 29.71 25.09
N ASN A 36 8.75 29.52 23.87
CA ASN A 36 8.55 30.46 22.78
C ASN A 36 8.62 29.75 21.43
N ALA A 37 8.32 30.52 20.38
CA ALA A 37 8.34 30.05 19.01
C ALA A 37 9.73 29.57 18.56
N GLU A 38 10.82 30.17 19.06
CA GLU A 38 12.17 29.78 18.68
C GLU A 38 12.54 28.39 19.21
N GLN A 39 12.28 28.11 20.49
CA GLN A 39 12.46 26.77 21.06
C GLN A 39 11.58 25.75 20.36
N ALA A 40 10.34 26.11 20.03
CA ALA A 40 9.45 25.22 19.28
C ALA A 40 10.00 24.90 17.88
N ARG A 41 10.63 25.87 17.17
CA ARG A 41 11.31 25.65 15.88
C ARG A 41 12.50 24.71 16.03
N ILE A 42 13.37 24.96 17.01
CA ILE A 42 14.56 24.14 17.26
C ILE A 42 14.14 22.70 17.53
N TRP A 43 13.16 22.50 18.42
CA TRP A 43 12.68 21.19 18.77
C TRP A 43 12.02 20.49 17.56
N ARG A 44 11.18 21.21 16.81
CA ARG A 44 10.51 20.67 15.62
C ARG A 44 11.50 20.26 14.52
N ASN A 45 12.62 20.97 14.39
CA ASN A 45 13.68 20.64 13.44
C ASN A 45 14.47 19.40 13.85
N GLN A 46 14.60 19.14 15.16
CA GLN A 46 15.30 17.96 15.68
C GLN A 46 14.41 16.72 15.75
N THR A 47 13.12 16.88 16.03
CA THR A 47 12.20 15.77 16.25
C THR A 47 10.79 16.17 15.85
N ARG A 48 10.04 15.24 15.23
CA ARG A 48 8.63 15.45 14.90
C ARG A 48 7.76 15.06 16.09
N PRO A 49 6.96 15.98 16.65
CA PRO A 49 5.97 15.62 17.67
C PRO A 49 4.74 14.98 17.03
N ASP A 50 4.06 14.11 17.76
CA ASP A 50 2.78 13.52 17.34
C ASP A 50 1.63 14.54 17.39
N LEU A 51 1.73 15.52 18.28
CA LEU A 51 0.75 16.59 18.47
C LEU A 51 1.46 17.84 19.02
N VAL A 52 1.02 19.01 18.58
CA VAL A 52 1.45 20.29 19.18
C VAL A 52 0.26 21.00 19.81
N LEU A 53 0.42 21.42 21.06
CA LEU A 53 -0.42 22.42 21.71
C LEU A 53 0.29 23.77 21.61
N LEU A 54 -0.29 24.74 20.92
CA LEU A 54 0.37 26.00 20.57
C LEU A 54 -0.44 27.20 21.05
N ASP A 55 0.12 28.02 21.93
CA ASP A 55 -0.50 29.29 22.29
C ASP A 55 -0.48 30.28 21.12
N ILE A 56 -1.56 31.05 20.97
CA ILE A 56 -1.68 32.12 19.98
C ILE A 56 -0.80 33.30 20.37
N TRP A 57 -0.81 33.68 21.64
CA TRP A 57 -0.14 34.88 22.12
C TRP A 57 1.17 34.49 22.79
N MET A 58 2.29 34.92 22.21
CA MET A 58 3.62 34.73 22.77
C MET A 58 4.45 36.00 22.50
N PRO A 59 5.37 36.38 23.39
CA PRO A 59 6.08 37.67 23.33
C PRO A 59 6.98 37.83 22.08
N ASP A 60 7.54 36.74 21.55
CA ASP A 60 8.50 36.81 20.44
C ASP A 60 7.84 36.70 19.07
N THR A 61 6.95 35.72 18.88
CA THR A 61 6.28 35.46 17.61
C THR A 61 4.94 34.80 17.90
N ASP A 62 3.87 35.37 17.35
CA ASP A 62 2.52 34.82 17.51
C ASP A 62 2.44 33.37 17.03
N GLY A 63 1.67 32.54 17.73
CA GLY A 63 1.47 31.13 17.37
C GLY A 63 0.85 30.96 15.99
N ILE A 64 0.03 31.91 15.53
CA ILE A 64 -0.53 31.89 14.17
C ILE A 64 0.58 32.07 13.13
N THR A 65 1.55 32.94 13.39
CA THR A 65 2.71 33.15 12.50
C THR A 65 3.59 31.90 12.48
N LEU A 66 3.83 31.28 13.64
CA LEU A 66 4.55 30.00 13.71
C LEU A 66 3.83 28.88 12.94
N LEU A 67 2.50 28.82 13.03
CA LEU A 67 1.68 27.86 12.29
C LEU A 67 1.78 28.10 10.77
N LYS A 68 1.71 29.36 10.32
CA LYS A 68 1.88 29.74 8.91
C LYS A 68 3.27 29.38 8.40
N ASP A 69 4.31 29.62 9.20
CA ASP A 69 5.67 29.26 8.86
C ASP A 69 5.79 27.75 8.65
N TRP A 70 5.29 26.93 9.59
CA TRP A 70 5.27 25.48 9.43
C TRP A 70 4.42 25.01 8.24
N ALA A 71 3.30 25.66 7.94
CA ALA A 71 2.49 25.35 6.78
C ALA A 71 3.23 25.65 5.47
N SER A 72 3.84 26.83 5.37
CA SER A 72 4.55 27.30 4.16
C SER A 72 5.84 26.53 3.88
N SER A 73 6.52 26.07 4.93
CA SER A 73 7.75 25.28 4.83
C SER A 73 7.49 23.78 4.70
N GLY A 74 6.23 23.34 4.61
CA GLY A 74 5.86 21.92 4.56
C GLY A 74 6.11 21.14 5.87
N MET A 75 6.41 21.83 6.97
CA MET A 75 6.69 21.20 8.28
C MET A 75 5.44 20.92 9.12
N LEU A 76 4.26 21.40 8.69
CA LEU A 76 2.96 21.15 9.33
C LEU A 76 2.42 19.73 9.03
N THR A 77 3.20 18.72 9.41
CA THR A 77 2.88 17.30 9.15
C THR A 77 2.12 16.66 10.33
N MET A 78 2.15 17.28 11.50
CA MET A 78 1.44 16.85 12.71
C MET A 78 0.17 17.69 12.95
N PRO A 79 -0.83 17.16 13.67
CA PRO A 79 -1.93 17.99 14.15
C PRO A 79 -1.40 19.07 15.11
N VAL A 80 -1.91 20.30 14.94
CA VAL A 80 -1.65 21.43 15.85
C VAL A 80 -2.98 21.90 16.43
N ILE A 81 -3.10 21.94 17.75
CA ILE A 81 -4.24 22.52 18.46
C ILE A 81 -3.82 23.88 18.99
N MET A 82 -4.54 24.92 18.59
CA MET A 82 -4.28 26.27 19.09
C MET A 82 -4.89 26.45 20.48
N MET A 83 -4.21 27.19 21.34
CA MET A 83 -4.67 27.59 22.67
C MET A 83 -4.74 29.12 22.73
N SER A 84 -5.75 29.69 23.39
CA SER A 84 -5.77 31.13 23.68
C SER A 84 -6.70 31.48 24.83
N GLY A 85 -6.32 32.45 25.66
CA GLY A 85 -7.16 32.99 26.74
C GLY A 85 -8.03 34.19 26.34
N HIS A 86 -7.76 34.81 25.20
CA HIS A 86 -8.49 36.00 24.70
C HIS A 86 -8.90 35.82 23.24
N GLY A 87 -9.24 34.59 22.83
CA GLY A 87 -9.51 34.30 21.43
C GLY A 87 -10.80 34.96 20.95
N THR A 88 -10.68 35.77 19.90
CA THR A 88 -11.81 36.15 19.06
C THR A 88 -12.14 34.98 18.13
N ILE A 89 -13.42 34.81 17.76
CA ILE A 89 -13.85 33.79 16.79
C ILE A 89 -13.01 33.89 15.50
N ASP A 90 -12.63 35.10 15.10
CA ASP A 90 -11.82 35.37 13.92
C ASP A 90 -10.44 34.71 13.95
N THR A 91 -9.75 34.72 15.10
CA THR A 91 -8.43 34.07 15.24
C THR A 91 -8.52 32.55 15.17
N ALA A 92 -9.58 31.96 15.73
CA ALA A 92 -9.81 30.52 15.65
C ALA A 92 -10.14 30.08 14.21
N VAL A 93 -10.96 30.85 13.49
CA VAL A 93 -11.29 30.59 12.07
C VAL A 93 -10.04 30.69 11.20
N GLU A 94 -9.20 31.70 11.44
CA GLU A 94 -7.94 31.88 10.70
C GLU A 94 -6.97 30.71 10.94
N ALA A 95 -6.83 30.26 12.20
CA ALA A 95 -6.00 29.11 12.53
C ALA A 95 -6.47 27.83 11.82
N THR A 96 -7.79 27.56 11.78
CA THR A 96 -8.34 26.41 11.06
C THR A 96 -8.09 26.52 9.55
N ARG A 97 -8.16 27.72 8.97
CA ARG A 97 -7.88 27.97 7.55
C ARG A 97 -6.42 27.66 7.17
N ILE A 98 -5.47 27.88 8.08
CA ILE A 98 -4.04 27.61 7.88
C ILE A 98 -3.73 26.11 8.04
N GLY A 99 -4.57 25.36 8.76
CA GLY A 99 -4.43 23.91 8.95
C GLY A 99 -4.35 23.45 10.39
N ALA A 100 -4.71 24.28 11.37
CA ALA A 100 -4.87 23.83 12.75
C ALA A 100 -5.98 22.78 12.86
N PHE A 101 -5.74 21.73 13.65
CA PHE A 101 -6.70 20.65 13.89
C PHE A 101 -7.88 21.09 14.75
N GLY A 102 -7.63 22.00 15.70
CA GLY A 102 -8.64 22.46 16.63
C GLY A 102 -8.18 23.65 17.47
N TYR A 103 -9.09 24.12 18.31
CA TYR A 103 -8.90 25.29 19.16
C TYR A 103 -9.38 25.00 20.59
N LEU A 104 -8.59 25.43 21.58
CA LEU A 104 -8.87 25.34 23.00
C LEU A 104 -8.82 26.75 23.62
N GLU A 105 -9.87 27.08 24.36
CA GLU A 105 -9.97 28.36 25.05
C GLU A 105 -9.46 28.18 26.50
N LYS A 106 -8.53 29.04 26.93
CA LYS A 106 -8.06 29.10 28.32
C LYS A 106 -9.09 29.88 29.16
N PRO A 107 -9.49 29.42 30.36
CA PRO A 107 -9.00 28.24 31.07
C PRO A 107 -9.52 26.92 30.48
N ILE A 108 -8.62 25.97 30.22
CA ILE A 108 -8.92 24.74 29.47
C ILE A 108 -9.53 23.68 30.41
N PRO A 109 -10.79 23.26 30.21
CA PRO A 109 -11.37 22.18 31.02
C PRO A 109 -10.71 20.84 30.70
N LEU A 110 -10.35 20.06 31.73
CA LEU A 110 -9.68 18.76 31.60
C LEU A 110 -10.38 17.83 30.59
N LYS A 111 -11.71 17.67 30.70
CA LYS A 111 -12.50 16.83 29.77
C LYS A 111 -12.37 17.30 28.31
N LYS A 112 -12.33 18.61 28.08
CA LYS A 112 -12.23 19.20 26.75
C LYS A 112 -10.83 18.98 26.18
N LEU A 113 -9.78 19.16 26.97
CA LEU A 113 -8.39 18.86 26.61
C LEU A 113 -8.25 17.40 26.15
N LEU A 114 -8.56 16.44 27.04
CA LEU A 114 -8.39 15.01 26.76
C LEU A 114 -9.22 14.55 25.56
N SER A 115 -10.46 15.05 25.42
CA SER A 115 -11.29 14.71 24.26
C SER A 115 -10.73 15.26 22.96
N THR A 116 -10.13 16.45 22.96
CA THR A 116 -9.57 17.10 21.76
C THR A 116 -8.24 16.48 21.37
N VAL A 117 -7.37 16.24 22.36
CA VAL A 117 -6.11 15.48 22.19
C VAL A 117 -6.41 14.08 21.67
N GLY A 118 -7.33 13.34 22.30
CA GLY A 118 -7.72 12.00 21.85
C GLY A 118 -8.32 11.95 20.44
N LYS A 119 -9.02 13.01 19.99
CA LYS A 119 -9.49 13.16 18.61
C LYS A 119 -8.33 13.48 17.65
N ALA A 120 -7.43 14.38 18.04
CA ALA A 120 -6.28 14.77 17.24
C ALA A 120 -5.31 13.61 17.03
N MET A 121 -5.06 12.82 18.07
CA MET A 121 -4.21 11.63 18.02
C MET A 121 -4.82 10.53 17.16
N ARG A 122 -6.14 10.30 17.24
CA ARG A 122 -6.85 9.39 16.32
C ARG A 122 -6.85 9.89 14.88
N GLY A 123 -7.01 11.20 14.66
CA GLY A 123 -6.88 11.84 13.36
C GLY A 123 -5.45 11.79 12.79
N GLY A 124 -4.43 11.81 13.66
CA GLY A 124 -3.02 11.63 13.33
C GLY A 124 -2.68 10.17 12.96
N GLN A 125 -3.33 9.19 13.58
CA GLN A 125 -3.27 7.80 13.10
C GLN A 125 -4.02 7.63 11.77
N ASN A 126 -5.13 8.36 11.57
CA ASN A 126 -5.76 8.46 10.26
C ASN A 126 -4.91 9.21 9.21
N LYS A 127 -3.85 9.92 9.62
CA LYS A 127 -2.88 10.48 8.65
C LYS A 127 -1.97 9.43 8.04
N GLN A 128 -1.79 8.25 8.65
CA GLN A 128 -1.17 7.11 7.96
C GLN A 128 -2.02 6.64 6.78
N HIS A 129 -3.34 6.92 6.79
CA HIS A 129 -4.23 6.66 5.65
C HIS A 129 -4.40 7.85 4.68
N THR A 130 -4.00 9.09 5.02
CA THR A 130 -4.01 10.23 4.07
C THR A 130 -2.81 10.30 3.12
N ALA A 131 -1.95 9.27 3.07
CA ALA A 131 -0.89 9.18 2.07
C ALA A 131 -1.36 8.63 0.71
N LEU A 132 -2.61 8.20 0.59
CA LEU A 132 -3.18 7.64 -0.64
C LEU A 132 -4.02 8.70 -1.37
N SER A 133 -3.37 9.79 -1.77
CA SER A 133 -3.95 10.72 -2.75
C SER A 133 -4.02 10.02 -4.11
N LEU A 134 -5.01 10.33 -4.94
CA LEU A 134 -5.00 9.87 -6.36
C LEU A 134 -3.73 10.29 -7.10
N ALA A 135 -3.01 11.30 -6.61
CA ALA A 135 -1.69 11.68 -7.12
C ALA A 135 -0.66 10.55 -7.03
N SER A 136 -0.81 9.61 -6.08
CA SER A 136 0.04 8.44 -5.91
C SER A 136 -0.20 7.35 -6.97
N LEU A 137 -1.19 7.52 -7.86
CA LEU A 137 -1.43 6.64 -9.01
C LEU A 137 -0.76 7.14 -10.30
N GLY A 138 -0.25 8.39 -10.32
CA GLY A 138 0.40 8.99 -11.48
C GLY A 138 -0.26 10.30 -11.93
N LYS A 139 0.33 10.94 -12.93
CA LYS A 139 -0.15 12.20 -13.54
C LYS A 139 -0.47 12.05 -15.03
N GLY A 140 -0.30 10.86 -15.60
CA GLY A 140 -0.57 10.53 -16.98
C GLY A 140 -2.02 10.74 -17.36
N THR A 141 -2.26 10.81 -18.67
CA THR A 141 -3.58 11.12 -19.23
C THR A 141 -4.65 10.13 -18.78
N LEU A 142 -4.32 8.84 -18.72
CA LEU A 142 -5.22 7.77 -18.26
C LEU A 142 -5.63 7.94 -16.79
N ILE A 143 -4.71 8.36 -15.92
CA ILE A 143 -4.98 8.60 -14.50
C ILE A 143 -5.81 9.86 -14.31
N VAL A 144 -5.55 10.91 -15.10
CA VAL A 144 -6.39 12.12 -15.11
C VAL A 144 -7.82 11.80 -15.55
N GLU A 145 -8.00 10.95 -16.54
CA GLU A 145 -9.32 10.47 -16.94
C GLU A 145 -10.01 9.62 -15.86
N LEU A 146 -9.25 8.71 -15.21
CA LEU A 146 -9.75 7.93 -14.08
C LEU A 146 -10.22 8.86 -12.96
N LYS A 147 -9.43 9.87 -12.59
CA LYS A 147 -9.78 10.87 -11.58
C LYS A 147 -11.07 11.60 -11.94
N LYS A 148 -11.22 12.05 -13.19
CA LYS A 148 -12.47 12.68 -13.65
C LYS A 148 -13.69 11.75 -13.56
N LYS A 149 -13.51 10.45 -13.85
CA LYS A 149 -14.56 9.44 -13.68
C LYS A 149 -14.93 9.26 -12.20
N LEU A 150 -13.93 9.16 -11.33
CA LEU A 150 -14.12 9.05 -9.88
C LEU A 150 -14.84 10.28 -9.31
N GLU A 151 -14.41 11.49 -9.65
CA GLU A 151 -15.04 12.75 -9.22
C GLU A 151 -16.53 12.82 -9.54
N LYS A 152 -16.94 12.35 -10.73
CA LYS A 152 -18.36 12.28 -11.11
C LYS A 152 -19.17 11.33 -10.23
N VAL A 153 -18.55 10.26 -9.74
CA VAL A 153 -19.23 9.25 -8.92
C VAL A 153 -19.08 9.48 -7.42
N VAL A 154 -18.21 10.40 -6.96
CA VAL A 154 -17.97 10.69 -5.53
C VAL A 154 -19.27 10.96 -4.77
N ASN A 155 -20.24 11.66 -5.37
CA ASN A 155 -21.50 12.02 -4.71
C ASN A 155 -22.62 10.97 -4.85
N LEU A 156 -22.39 9.90 -5.62
CA LEU A 156 -23.38 8.83 -5.81
C LEU A 156 -23.34 7.84 -4.64
N LYS A 157 -24.52 7.40 -4.21
CA LYS A 157 -24.68 6.34 -3.19
C LYS A 157 -24.67 4.94 -3.78
N THR A 158 -24.74 4.82 -5.11
CA THR A 158 -24.78 3.55 -5.83
C THR A 158 -23.51 2.73 -5.54
N PRO A 159 -23.63 1.39 -5.36
CA PRO A 159 -22.47 0.51 -5.26
C PRO A 159 -21.54 0.68 -6.46
N LEU A 160 -20.24 0.73 -6.21
CA LEU A 160 -19.22 0.86 -7.25
C LEU A 160 -18.39 -0.42 -7.34
N LEU A 161 -18.21 -0.93 -8.55
CA LEU A 161 -17.28 -2.00 -8.87
C LEU A 161 -16.01 -1.41 -9.51
N LEU A 162 -14.86 -1.59 -8.84
CA LEU A 162 -13.54 -1.32 -9.37
C LEU A 162 -12.98 -2.60 -10.00
N MET A 163 -12.51 -2.50 -11.24
CA MET A 163 -11.88 -3.61 -11.96
C MET A 163 -10.47 -3.22 -12.38
N GLY A 164 -9.50 -4.11 -12.21
CA GLY A 164 -8.14 -3.88 -12.67
C GLY A 164 -7.25 -5.04 -12.28
N GLU A 165 -6.01 -5.06 -12.75
CA GLU A 165 -5.06 -6.11 -12.37
C GLU A 165 -4.72 -6.05 -10.87
N PRO A 166 -4.20 -7.15 -10.27
CA PRO A 166 -3.69 -7.11 -8.90
C PRO A 166 -2.65 -6.00 -8.71
N GLY A 167 -2.78 -5.24 -7.62
CA GLY A 167 -1.82 -4.21 -7.24
C GLY A 167 -1.92 -2.88 -7.98
N VAL A 168 -2.94 -2.62 -8.80
CA VAL A 168 -3.11 -1.33 -9.50
C VAL A 168 -3.53 -0.14 -8.61
N GLY A 169 -3.76 -0.37 -7.32
CA GLY A 169 -4.20 0.68 -6.39
C GLY A 169 -5.71 0.92 -6.36
N MET A 170 -6.53 -0.12 -6.52
CA MET A 170 -7.98 -0.02 -6.35
C MET A 170 -8.37 0.50 -4.94
N GLU A 171 -7.57 0.17 -3.93
CA GLU A 171 -7.75 0.69 -2.56
C GLU A 171 -7.57 2.22 -2.49
N ILE A 172 -6.63 2.79 -3.27
CA ILE A 172 -6.43 4.25 -3.36
C ILE A 172 -7.68 4.90 -3.97
N CYS A 173 -8.23 4.28 -5.01
CA CYS A 173 -9.48 4.74 -5.63
C CYS A 173 -10.66 4.68 -4.64
N ALA A 174 -10.73 3.64 -3.82
CA ALA A 174 -11.77 3.49 -2.80
C ALA A 174 -11.61 4.52 -1.65
N HIS A 175 -10.38 4.76 -1.19
CA HIS A 175 -10.09 5.82 -0.21
C HIS A 175 -10.45 7.21 -0.75
N PHE A 176 -10.23 7.49 -2.03
CA PHE A 176 -10.66 8.75 -2.64
C PHE A 176 -12.19 8.97 -2.58
N LEU A 177 -12.97 7.89 -2.60
CA LEU A 177 -14.44 7.93 -2.53
C LEU A 177 -14.97 7.97 -1.09
N HIS A 178 -14.08 7.78 -0.10
CA HIS A 178 -14.42 7.83 1.31
C HIS A 178 -14.68 9.26 1.76
N ARG A 179 -15.72 9.44 2.58
CA ARG A 179 -16.05 10.77 3.12
C ARG A 179 -15.23 11.02 4.38
N PRO A 180 -14.63 12.22 4.52
CA PRO A 180 -13.89 12.56 5.72
C PRO A 180 -14.81 12.46 6.95
N ASN A 181 -14.25 11.98 8.07
CA ASN A 181 -14.96 11.75 9.35
C ASN A 181 -16.09 10.70 9.33
N THR A 182 -16.13 9.81 8.33
CA THR A 182 -17.06 8.66 8.32
C THR A 182 -16.30 7.35 8.54
N PRO A 183 -16.94 6.27 9.02
CA PRO A 183 -16.25 5.00 9.21
C PRO A 183 -15.79 4.41 7.88
N TRP A 184 -14.57 3.87 7.87
CA TRP A 184 -14.03 3.02 6.81
C TRP A 184 -13.98 1.60 7.36
N VAL A 185 -14.63 0.67 6.68
CA VAL A 185 -14.61 -0.75 7.04
C VAL A 185 -14.06 -1.55 5.88
N GLU A 186 -13.03 -2.32 6.17
CA GLU A 186 -12.40 -3.24 5.26
C GLU A 186 -12.12 -4.55 6.01
N PRO A 187 -12.82 -5.65 5.68
CA PRO A 187 -12.60 -6.92 6.34
C PRO A 187 -11.32 -7.60 5.82
N ASP A 188 -10.49 -8.11 6.73
CA ASP A 188 -9.28 -8.89 6.38
C ASP A 188 -9.61 -10.16 5.58
N SER A 189 -10.82 -10.71 5.79
CA SER A 189 -11.30 -11.90 5.08
C SER A 189 -12.76 -11.77 4.67
N LEU A 190 -13.03 -12.12 3.41
CA LEU A 190 -14.38 -12.20 2.86
C LEU A 190 -15.22 -13.34 3.47
N ALA A 191 -14.62 -14.21 4.30
CA ALA A 191 -15.34 -15.25 5.03
C ALA A 191 -16.43 -14.67 5.96
N ILE A 192 -16.21 -13.47 6.51
CA ILE A 192 -17.17 -12.76 7.38
C ILE A 192 -18.51 -12.52 6.66
N LEU A 193 -18.49 -12.38 5.33
CA LEU A 193 -19.71 -12.23 4.53
C LEU A 193 -20.61 -13.47 4.61
N ALA A 194 -20.03 -14.66 4.79
CA ALA A 194 -20.79 -15.91 4.92
C ALA A 194 -21.38 -16.09 6.33
N GLU A 195 -20.70 -15.58 7.36
CA GLU A 195 -21.10 -15.78 8.76
C GLU A 195 -22.01 -14.66 9.26
N LYS A 196 -21.55 -13.40 9.19
CA LYS A 196 -22.22 -12.23 9.79
C LYS A 196 -22.11 -10.99 8.90
N PRO A 197 -22.79 -10.98 7.75
CA PRO A 197 -22.75 -9.84 6.82
C PRO A 197 -23.37 -8.55 7.37
N LEU A 198 -24.26 -8.63 8.37
CA LEU A 198 -24.92 -7.45 8.94
C LEU A 198 -24.02 -6.67 9.91
N ASP A 199 -23.13 -7.36 10.62
CA ASP A 199 -22.18 -6.72 11.55
C ASP A 199 -21.25 -5.76 10.79
N LEU A 200 -20.87 -6.11 9.55
CA LEU A 200 -20.10 -5.22 8.66
C LEU A 200 -20.86 -3.93 8.31
N LEU A 201 -22.19 -4.02 8.09
CA LEU A 201 -23.02 -2.81 7.86
C LEU A 201 -23.14 -1.96 9.10
N GLU A 202 -23.23 -2.57 10.27
CA GLU A 202 -23.32 -1.85 11.54
C GLU A 202 -22.03 -1.08 11.83
N GLN A 203 -20.88 -1.70 11.57
CA GLN A 203 -19.58 -1.03 11.67
C GLN A 203 -19.40 0.09 10.64
N ALA A 204 -19.87 -0.13 9.40
CA ALA A 204 -19.70 0.81 8.29
C ALA A 204 -20.79 1.89 8.22
N ARG A 205 -21.70 1.97 9.22
CA ARG A 205 -22.87 2.85 9.21
C ARG A 205 -22.52 4.29 8.89
N ASP A 206 -23.26 4.91 7.97
CA ASP A 206 -23.03 6.28 7.47
C ASP A 206 -21.66 6.50 6.79
N GLY A 207 -20.90 5.43 6.51
CA GLY A 207 -19.57 5.45 5.92
C GLY A 207 -19.44 4.59 4.68
N LEU A 208 -18.27 3.96 4.52
CA LEU A 208 -17.90 3.18 3.34
C LEU A 208 -17.42 1.78 3.74
N LEU A 209 -17.98 0.76 3.08
CA LEU A 209 -17.55 -0.63 3.15
C LEU A 209 -16.77 -0.97 1.88
N PHE A 210 -15.48 -1.30 2.03
CA PHE A 210 -14.61 -1.70 0.94
C PHE A 210 -14.40 -3.22 0.97
N LEU A 211 -14.66 -3.90 -0.14
CA LEU A 211 -14.46 -5.34 -0.28
C LEU A 211 -13.42 -5.62 -1.36
N LYS A 212 -12.26 -6.13 -0.94
CA LYS A 212 -11.17 -6.57 -1.84
C LYS A 212 -11.53 -7.89 -2.51
N ASP A 213 -11.08 -8.06 -3.75
CA ASP A 213 -11.15 -9.29 -4.56
C ASP A 213 -12.45 -10.12 -4.44
N ILE A 214 -13.59 -9.49 -4.72
CA ILE A 214 -14.90 -10.16 -4.67
C ILE A 214 -15.03 -11.34 -5.65
N GLY A 215 -14.13 -11.48 -6.61
CA GLY A 215 -14.08 -12.61 -7.55
C GLY A 215 -13.72 -13.94 -6.89
N GLU A 216 -12.97 -13.92 -5.78
CA GLU A 216 -12.53 -15.12 -5.05
C GLU A 216 -13.58 -15.60 -4.02
N THR A 217 -14.76 -14.97 -3.98
CA THR A 217 -15.79 -15.29 -3.00
C THR A 217 -16.44 -16.65 -3.26
N ASN A 218 -16.60 -17.44 -2.19
CA ASN A 218 -17.35 -18.68 -2.24
C ASN A 218 -18.87 -18.43 -2.38
N LYS A 219 -19.64 -19.46 -2.74
CA LYS A 219 -21.10 -19.35 -2.95
C LYS A 219 -21.88 -18.85 -1.73
N LEU A 220 -21.39 -19.08 -0.51
CA LEU A 220 -22.04 -18.61 0.73
C LEU A 220 -21.78 -17.11 0.94
N ALA A 221 -20.54 -16.66 0.77
CA ALA A 221 -20.15 -15.26 0.81
C ALA A 221 -20.87 -14.45 -0.28
N GLN A 222 -21.06 -15.02 -1.48
CA GLN A 222 -21.86 -14.38 -2.55
C GLN A 222 -23.33 -14.16 -2.13
N LYS A 223 -23.94 -15.11 -1.41
CA LYS A 223 -25.31 -14.93 -0.84
C LYS A 223 -25.34 -13.86 0.25
N GLY A 224 -24.29 -13.82 1.09
CA GLY A 224 -24.13 -12.78 2.10
C GLY A 224 -23.98 -11.39 1.50
N LEU A 225 -23.23 -11.27 0.40
CA LEU A 225 -23.06 -10.01 -0.33
C LEU A 225 -24.37 -9.53 -0.98
N LEU A 226 -25.18 -10.45 -1.54
CA LEU A 226 -26.53 -10.15 -2.01
C LEU A 226 -27.44 -9.62 -0.88
N LEU A 227 -27.36 -10.21 0.32
CA LEU A 227 -28.12 -9.74 1.48
C LEU A 227 -27.67 -8.33 1.90
N LEU A 228 -26.36 -8.08 1.89
CA LEU A 228 -25.74 -6.78 2.14
C LEU A 228 -26.28 -5.70 1.19
N LEU A 229 -26.24 -5.97 -0.13
CA LEU A 229 -26.73 -5.07 -1.17
C LEU A 229 -28.18 -4.64 -0.93
N SER A 230 -29.04 -5.55 -0.48
CA SER A 230 -30.46 -5.24 -0.20
C SER A 230 -30.68 -4.31 0.99
N LYS A 231 -29.68 -4.13 1.86
CA LYS A 231 -29.79 -3.36 3.11
C LYS A 231 -28.88 -2.13 3.16
N LEU A 232 -28.10 -1.83 2.12
CA LEU A 232 -27.20 -0.68 2.09
C LEU A 232 -27.91 0.64 2.41
N ASP A 233 -29.08 0.88 1.81
CA ASP A 233 -29.87 2.09 2.02
C ASP A 233 -30.32 2.27 3.47
N LYS A 234 -30.61 1.16 4.17
CA LYS A 234 -31.06 1.18 5.56
C LYS A 234 -29.96 1.65 6.52
N TYR A 235 -28.71 1.29 6.25
CA TYR A 235 -27.55 1.66 7.07
C TYR A 235 -26.79 2.86 6.49
N ASN A 236 -27.26 3.42 5.37
CA ASN A 236 -26.66 4.53 4.64
C ASN A 236 -25.17 4.30 4.36
N VAL A 237 -24.81 3.05 4.01
CA VAL A 237 -23.44 2.62 3.73
C VAL A 237 -23.19 2.66 2.24
N ARG A 238 -22.07 3.25 1.83
CA ARG A 238 -21.58 3.15 0.46
C ARG A 238 -20.75 1.87 0.31
N LEU A 239 -21.11 1.03 -0.67
CA LEU A 239 -20.34 -0.16 -1.01
C LEU A 239 -19.37 0.13 -2.16
N VAL A 240 -18.09 -0.20 -1.97
CA VAL A 240 -17.09 -0.24 -3.04
C VAL A 240 -16.49 -1.63 -3.08
N CYS A 241 -16.60 -2.31 -4.20
CA CYS A 241 -16.02 -3.63 -4.41
C CYS A 241 -14.85 -3.53 -5.39
N ALA A 242 -13.80 -4.31 -5.17
CA ALA A 242 -12.69 -4.46 -6.09
C ALA A 242 -12.60 -5.89 -6.59
N THR A 243 -12.19 -6.07 -7.85
CA THR A 243 -11.93 -7.40 -8.42
C THR A 243 -10.82 -7.37 -9.45
N SER A 244 -9.95 -8.39 -9.35
CA SER A 244 -8.89 -8.67 -10.32
C SER A 244 -9.30 -9.61 -11.45
N GLN A 245 -10.44 -10.30 -11.30
CA GLN A 245 -10.92 -11.30 -12.24
C GLN A 245 -12.14 -10.79 -13.02
N PRO A 246 -12.30 -11.17 -14.30
CA PRO A 246 -13.47 -10.79 -15.08
C PRO A 246 -14.73 -11.52 -14.56
N LEU A 247 -15.54 -10.84 -13.75
CA LEU A 247 -16.76 -11.41 -13.15
C LEU A 247 -17.76 -11.94 -14.20
N ALA A 248 -17.77 -11.36 -15.40
CA ALA A 248 -18.61 -11.81 -16.50
C ALA A 248 -18.28 -13.24 -16.95
N GLU A 249 -16.99 -13.59 -17.01
CA GLU A 249 -16.54 -14.94 -17.38
C GLU A 249 -16.83 -15.94 -16.26
N LEU A 250 -16.60 -15.55 -15.01
CA LEU A 250 -16.93 -16.38 -13.84
C LEU A 250 -18.42 -16.67 -13.72
N ALA A 251 -19.27 -15.69 -14.07
CA ALA A 251 -20.72 -15.87 -14.12
C ALA A 251 -21.12 -16.83 -15.25
N ALA A 252 -20.49 -16.75 -16.43
CA ALA A 252 -20.73 -17.67 -17.53
C ALA A 252 -20.33 -19.13 -17.18
N GLN A 253 -19.29 -19.31 -16.36
CA GLN A 253 -18.82 -20.61 -15.90
C GLN A 253 -19.61 -21.18 -14.68
N ASN A 254 -20.71 -20.54 -14.25
CA ASN A 254 -21.49 -20.90 -13.05
C ASN A 254 -20.71 -20.87 -11.71
N ASN A 255 -19.54 -20.21 -11.69
CA ASN A 255 -18.72 -20.02 -10.49
C ASN A 255 -19.14 -18.75 -9.72
N TYR A 256 -19.84 -17.83 -10.39
CA TYR A 256 -20.34 -16.59 -9.80
C TYR A 256 -21.86 -16.43 -9.97
N ASN A 257 -22.54 -15.93 -8.93
CA ASN A 257 -23.99 -15.72 -8.97
C ASN A 257 -24.37 -14.61 -9.97
N THR A 258 -25.18 -14.94 -10.97
CA THR A 258 -25.63 -14.00 -12.01
C THR A 258 -26.36 -12.77 -11.44
N LYS A 259 -27.22 -12.95 -10.43
CA LYS A 259 -27.95 -11.84 -9.80
C LYS A 259 -27.03 -10.87 -9.09
N LEU A 260 -25.96 -11.38 -8.48
CA LEU A 260 -24.94 -10.58 -7.82
C LEU A 260 -24.15 -9.75 -8.83
N TYR A 261 -23.73 -10.40 -9.92
CA TYR A 261 -23.07 -9.72 -11.04
C TYR A 261 -23.95 -8.61 -11.64
N GLU A 262 -25.23 -8.87 -11.92
CA GLU A 262 -26.16 -7.85 -12.44
C GLU A 262 -26.33 -6.66 -11.47
N SER A 263 -26.36 -6.93 -10.16
CA SER A 263 -26.50 -5.88 -9.15
C SER A 263 -25.23 -5.01 -9.01
N LEU A 264 -24.04 -5.63 -9.14
CA LEU A 264 -22.75 -4.94 -9.01
C LEU A 264 -22.29 -4.26 -10.30
N SER A 265 -22.70 -4.77 -11.47
CA SER A 265 -22.32 -4.23 -12.78
C SER A 265 -23.02 -2.92 -13.15
N GLY A 266 -23.91 -2.41 -12.29
CA GLY A 266 -24.61 -1.14 -12.50
C GLY A 266 -23.70 0.09 -12.58
N LEU A 267 -22.57 0.10 -11.85
CA LEU A 267 -21.56 1.14 -11.95
C LEU A 267 -20.16 0.52 -11.83
N THR A 268 -19.44 0.52 -12.94
CA THR A 268 -18.13 -0.12 -13.04
C THR A 268 -17.08 0.87 -13.52
N ILE A 269 -15.93 0.92 -12.86
CA ILE A 269 -14.77 1.73 -13.24
C ILE A 269 -13.54 0.83 -13.37
N GLY A 270 -12.93 0.84 -14.55
CA GLY A 270 -11.64 0.19 -14.78
C GLY A 270 -10.49 1.07 -14.30
N VAL A 271 -9.59 0.49 -13.49
CA VAL A 271 -8.33 1.09 -13.06
C VAL A 271 -7.23 0.61 -14.02
N PRO A 272 -6.50 1.51 -14.71
CA PRO A 272 -5.49 1.13 -15.68
C PRO A 272 -4.28 0.48 -14.98
N SER A 273 -3.68 -0.52 -15.61
CA SER A 273 -2.43 -1.13 -15.14
C SER A 273 -1.24 -0.22 -15.40
N LEU A 274 -0.18 -0.42 -14.62
CA LEU A 274 1.03 0.41 -14.63
C LEU A 274 1.72 0.43 -16.00
N ARG A 275 1.69 -0.70 -16.71
CA ARG A 275 2.16 -0.82 -18.11
C ARG A 275 1.40 0.02 -19.13
N ALA A 276 0.16 0.42 -18.83
CA ALA A 276 -0.63 1.26 -19.72
C ALA A 276 -0.23 2.75 -19.62
N HIS A 277 0.45 3.14 -18.55
CA HIS A 277 0.90 4.51 -18.28
C HIS A 277 2.36 4.51 -17.82
N ARG A 278 3.25 3.93 -18.63
CA ARG A 278 4.68 3.79 -18.30
C ARG A 278 5.36 5.13 -18.05
N GLU A 279 4.85 6.21 -18.64
CA GLU A 279 5.35 7.57 -18.44
C GLU A 279 5.34 8.02 -16.96
N ASP A 280 4.44 7.47 -16.14
CA ASP A 280 4.31 7.83 -14.73
C ASP A 280 5.27 7.04 -13.82
N ILE A 281 5.82 5.91 -14.28
CA ILE A 281 6.63 5.01 -13.45
C ILE A 281 7.83 5.73 -12.80
N PRO A 282 8.62 6.56 -13.52
CA PRO A 282 9.74 7.27 -12.90
C PRO A 282 9.31 8.22 -11.78
N ASP A 283 8.22 8.97 -11.98
CA ASP A 283 7.70 9.90 -10.98
C ASP A 283 7.16 9.13 -9.76
N LEU A 284 6.45 8.03 -9.99
CA LEU A 284 5.94 7.15 -8.94
C LEU A 284 7.06 6.54 -8.11
N ALA A 285 8.12 6.04 -8.75
CA ALA A 285 9.27 5.47 -8.06
C ALA A 285 9.95 6.49 -7.14
N ASN A 286 10.12 7.74 -7.61
CA ASN A 286 10.69 8.82 -6.81
C ASN A 286 9.77 9.22 -5.63
N GLN A 287 8.46 9.25 -5.85
CA GLN A 287 7.49 9.52 -4.77
C GLN A 287 7.51 8.44 -3.69
N ILE A 288 7.55 7.17 -4.09
CA ILE A 288 7.63 6.04 -3.16
C ILE A 288 8.93 6.10 -2.35
N LEU A 289 10.07 6.35 -3.03
CA LEU A 289 11.37 6.48 -2.36
C LEU A 289 11.38 7.66 -1.37
N SER A 290 10.82 8.80 -1.76
CA SER A 290 10.68 9.96 -0.88
C SER A 290 9.80 9.63 0.33
N GLY A 291 8.73 8.85 0.14
CA GLY A 291 7.89 8.36 1.24
C GLY A 291 8.63 7.50 2.26
N PHE A 292 9.56 6.65 1.82
CA PHE A 292 10.40 5.85 2.72
C PHE A 292 11.50 6.66 3.42
N ALA A 293 12.03 7.69 2.76
CA ALA A 293 12.92 8.65 3.39
C ALA A 293 12.18 9.44 4.50
N GLU A 294 10.93 9.82 4.25
CA GLU A 294 10.08 10.51 5.24
C GLU A 294 9.66 9.62 6.42
N SER A 295 9.48 8.30 6.20
CA SER A 295 9.21 7.35 7.28
C SER A 295 10.43 7.06 8.17
N GLY A 296 11.63 7.50 7.75
CA GLY A 296 12.88 7.29 8.46
C GLY A 296 13.48 5.90 8.27
N GLU A 297 12.97 5.12 7.32
CA GLU A 297 13.47 3.78 6.99
C GLU A 297 14.75 3.83 6.14
N VAL A 298 14.99 4.92 5.43
CA VAL A 298 16.04 5.07 4.41
C VAL A 298 16.75 6.42 4.56
N SER A 299 18.00 6.50 4.08
CA SER A 299 18.73 7.75 3.99
C SER A 299 18.02 8.78 3.08
N PRO A 300 17.89 10.06 3.51
CA PRO A 300 17.15 11.08 2.76
C PRO A 300 17.87 11.58 1.50
N VAL A 301 19.10 11.12 1.26
CA VAL A 301 19.93 11.52 0.11
C VAL A 301 19.83 10.52 -1.04
N LEU A 302 19.18 9.37 -0.84
CA LEU A 302 19.13 8.31 -1.83
C LEU A 302 18.35 8.75 -3.08
N GLN A 303 18.94 8.61 -4.26
CA GLN A 303 18.33 8.99 -5.53
C GLN A 303 18.49 7.91 -6.60
N PHE A 304 17.57 7.88 -7.57
CA PHE A 304 17.71 7.01 -8.73
C PHE A 304 18.56 7.66 -9.83
N SER A 305 19.48 6.89 -10.40
CA SER A 305 20.14 7.26 -11.65
C SER A 305 19.13 7.33 -12.81
N THR A 306 19.43 8.14 -13.83
CA THR A 306 18.59 8.23 -15.04
C THR A 306 18.48 6.88 -15.78
N ALA A 307 19.53 6.07 -15.73
CA ALA A 307 19.54 4.72 -16.27
C ALA A 307 18.61 3.77 -15.49
N ALA A 308 18.62 3.85 -14.16
CA ALA A 308 17.72 3.08 -13.29
C ALA A 308 16.25 3.40 -13.56
N LEU A 309 15.89 4.68 -13.66
CA LEU A 309 14.51 5.10 -13.97
C LEU A 309 14.04 4.59 -15.35
N ASN A 310 14.93 4.59 -16.34
CA ASN A 310 14.62 4.03 -17.66
C ASN A 310 14.41 2.51 -17.62
N CYS A 311 15.16 1.78 -16.78
CA CYS A 311 14.95 0.35 -16.55
C CYS A 311 13.57 0.10 -15.91
N LEU A 312 13.23 0.83 -14.84
CA LEU A 312 11.93 0.73 -14.19
C LEU A 312 10.78 1.02 -15.17
N ARG A 313 10.93 2.05 -16.02
CA ARG A 313 9.92 2.43 -17.02
C ARG A 313 9.64 1.33 -18.06
N ASN A 314 10.67 0.59 -18.47
CA ASN A 314 10.56 -0.37 -19.57
C ASN A 314 10.05 -1.75 -19.14
N TYR A 315 9.86 -1.98 -17.84
CA TYR A 315 9.34 -3.24 -17.32
C TYR A 315 7.81 -3.27 -17.28
N ASP A 316 7.25 -4.48 -17.34
CA ASP A 316 5.81 -4.68 -17.47
C ASP A 316 5.02 -4.62 -16.16
N TRP A 317 5.70 -4.81 -15.02
CA TRP A 317 5.09 -4.74 -13.68
C TRP A 317 3.81 -5.58 -13.54
N PRO A 318 3.89 -6.93 -13.63
CA PRO A 318 2.72 -7.80 -13.45
C PRO A 318 2.00 -7.62 -12.11
N GLY A 319 2.71 -7.22 -11.05
CA GLY A 319 2.12 -6.88 -9.75
C GLY A 319 1.90 -5.37 -9.53
N ASN A 320 1.97 -4.57 -10.59
CA ASN A 320 1.67 -3.13 -10.62
C ASN A 320 2.35 -2.34 -9.48
N LEU A 321 1.61 -1.49 -8.75
CA LEU A 321 2.15 -0.63 -7.70
C LEU A 321 2.67 -1.42 -6.50
N THR A 322 2.05 -2.55 -6.17
CA THR A 322 2.50 -3.40 -5.05
C THR A 322 3.90 -3.95 -5.33
N GLN A 323 4.11 -4.43 -6.56
CA GLN A 323 5.43 -4.90 -6.99
C GLN A 323 6.44 -3.74 -7.09
N LEU A 324 6.05 -2.61 -7.69
CA LEU A 324 6.91 -1.43 -7.78
C LEU A 324 7.37 -0.95 -6.39
N THR A 325 6.43 -0.83 -5.46
CA THR A 325 6.72 -0.43 -4.08
C THR A 325 7.69 -1.40 -3.41
N GLY A 326 7.48 -2.71 -3.58
CA GLY A 326 8.37 -3.74 -3.04
C GLY A 326 9.79 -3.69 -3.64
N VAL A 327 9.92 -3.48 -4.95
CA VAL A 327 11.24 -3.30 -5.60
C VAL A 327 11.93 -2.06 -5.08
N VAL A 328 11.23 -0.92 -5.07
CA VAL A 328 11.80 0.35 -4.60
C VAL A 328 12.23 0.23 -3.13
N HIS A 329 11.43 -0.41 -2.28
CA HIS A 329 11.76 -0.66 -0.88
C HIS A 329 13.01 -1.54 -0.75
N SER A 330 13.07 -2.64 -1.50
CA SER A 330 14.24 -3.53 -1.50
C SER A 330 15.51 -2.82 -1.97
N LEU A 331 15.43 -2.03 -3.05
CA LEU A 331 16.55 -1.23 -3.54
C LEU A 331 16.98 -0.19 -2.53
N ALA A 332 16.02 0.46 -1.87
CA ALA A 332 16.30 1.48 -0.87
C ALA A 332 17.03 0.92 0.37
N LEU A 333 16.70 -0.31 0.77
CA LEU A 333 17.35 -1.00 1.90
C LEU A 333 18.70 -1.65 1.55
N THR A 334 18.87 -2.07 0.29
CA THR A 334 20.08 -2.79 -0.16
C THR A 334 21.15 -1.87 -0.73
N CYS A 335 20.79 -0.64 -1.10
CA CYS A 335 21.76 0.33 -1.60
C CYS A 335 22.71 0.76 -0.47
N THR A 336 24.01 0.58 -0.70
CA THR A 336 25.07 0.99 0.23
C THR A 336 25.60 2.39 -0.05
N GLY A 337 25.20 3.00 -1.16
CA GLY A 337 25.60 4.35 -1.57
C GLY A 337 24.41 5.32 -1.64
N ASP A 338 24.66 6.52 -2.17
CA ASP A 338 23.65 7.57 -2.30
C ASP A 338 22.88 7.53 -3.64
N GLU A 339 23.26 6.62 -4.56
CA GLU A 339 22.65 6.50 -5.88
C GLU A 339 22.28 5.04 -6.23
N ILE A 340 21.03 4.83 -6.66
CA ILE A 340 20.52 3.56 -7.17
C ILE A 340 20.81 3.47 -8.68
N THR A 341 21.71 2.55 -9.04
CA THR A 341 22.16 2.34 -10.43
C THR A 341 21.28 1.34 -11.18
N ALA A 342 21.36 1.35 -12.51
CA ALA A 342 20.61 0.42 -13.36
C ALA A 342 20.92 -1.06 -13.08
N ASP A 343 22.18 -1.39 -12.74
CA ASP A 343 22.58 -2.76 -12.43
C ASP A 343 21.90 -3.28 -11.16
N MET A 344 21.76 -2.43 -10.14
CA MET A 344 21.04 -2.77 -8.91
C MET A 344 19.55 -3.01 -9.20
N VAL A 345 18.95 -2.14 -10.01
CA VAL A 345 17.56 -2.29 -10.46
C VAL A 345 17.37 -3.61 -11.20
N GLN A 346 18.25 -3.93 -12.16
CA GLN A 346 18.18 -5.20 -12.88
C GLN A 346 18.29 -6.40 -11.95
N GLN A 347 19.19 -6.37 -10.97
CA GLN A 347 19.34 -7.44 -9.97
C GLN A 347 18.10 -7.61 -9.08
N ALA A 348 17.47 -6.50 -8.65
CA ALA A 348 16.26 -6.54 -7.83
C ALA A 348 15.01 -6.94 -8.64
N MET A 349 14.99 -6.66 -9.94
CA MET A 349 13.91 -7.02 -10.86
C MET A 349 14.01 -8.46 -11.36
N VAL A 350 15.17 -9.10 -11.21
CA VAL A 350 15.24 -10.56 -11.04
C VAL A 350 14.65 -10.87 -9.67
N PHE A 351 13.34 -10.61 -9.51
CA PHE A 351 12.57 -11.55 -8.74
C PHE A 351 12.90 -12.91 -9.33
N PRO A 352 13.14 -13.95 -8.52
CA PRO A 352 12.81 -15.24 -9.06
C PRO A 352 11.38 -15.00 -9.55
N GLU A 353 11.13 -15.16 -10.84
CA GLU A 353 9.78 -15.42 -11.27
C GLU A 353 9.28 -16.57 -10.36
N SER A 354 8.12 -17.13 -10.62
CA SER A 354 8.23 -18.59 -10.59
C SER A 354 9.35 -18.88 -11.56
N THR A 355 10.57 -19.10 -11.06
CA THR A 355 11.49 -19.95 -11.75
C THR A 355 10.63 -21.22 -11.82
N SER A 356 9.85 -21.36 -12.92
CA SER A 356 10.13 -22.42 -13.86
C SER A 356 11.61 -22.56 -13.70
N SER A 357 11.97 -23.59 -12.97
CA SER A 357 13.30 -23.75 -12.43
C SER A 357 14.26 -23.46 -13.60
N PRO A 358 15.58 -23.46 -13.44
CA PRO A 358 16.28 -24.18 -14.48
C PRO A 358 15.67 -25.60 -14.47
N SER A 359 14.50 -25.80 -15.10
CA SER A 359 13.92 -27.06 -15.45
C SER A 359 14.80 -27.47 -16.60
N SER A 360 15.99 -27.88 -16.21
CA SER A 360 16.56 -29.10 -16.70
C SER A 360 15.71 -30.33 -16.36
N ALA A 361 14.39 -30.18 -16.32
CA ALA A 361 13.44 -31.25 -16.51
C ALA A 361 12.94 -31.03 -17.95
N PRO A 362 13.21 -31.96 -18.87
CA PRO A 362 12.62 -31.87 -20.21
C PRO A 362 11.11 -31.73 -20.07
N ASP A 363 10.56 -30.76 -20.80
CA ASP A 363 9.11 -30.57 -20.91
C ASP A 363 8.57 -31.77 -21.71
N ILE A 364 8.10 -32.81 -21.03
CA ILE A 364 7.59 -34.03 -21.66
C ILE A 364 6.09 -33.81 -21.90
N PRO A 365 5.62 -33.72 -23.15
CA PRO A 365 4.20 -33.54 -23.43
C PRO A 365 3.39 -34.72 -22.89
N PHE A 366 2.33 -34.44 -22.14
CA PHE A 366 1.40 -35.46 -21.61
C PHE A 366 0.53 -36.11 -22.69
N ASP A 367 0.62 -35.61 -23.93
CA ASP A 367 -0.10 -36.11 -25.09
C ASP A 367 0.55 -37.39 -25.68
N LEU A 368 1.75 -37.76 -25.19
CA LEU A 368 2.51 -38.91 -25.66
C LEU A 368 2.14 -40.19 -24.91
N SER A 369 2.35 -41.34 -25.56
CA SER A 369 2.22 -42.62 -24.87
C SER A 369 3.28 -42.75 -23.76
N LEU A 370 2.96 -43.48 -22.70
CA LEU A 370 3.85 -43.66 -21.55
C LEU A 370 5.23 -44.23 -21.93
N ARG A 371 5.29 -44.99 -23.03
CA ARG A 371 6.55 -45.51 -23.58
C ARG A 371 7.40 -44.39 -24.19
N GLU A 372 6.82 -43.55 -25.01
CA GLU A 372 7.53 -42.45 -25.68
C GLU A 372 7.96 -41.36 -24.70
N ALA A 373 7.10 -41.05 -23.71
CA ALA A 373 7.42 -40.15 -22.61
C ALA A 373 8.64 -40.64 -21.81
N ARG A 374 8.70 -41.95 -21.53
CA ARG A 374 9.84 -42.56 -20.83
C ARG A 374 11.12 -42.53 -21.66
N ASP A 375 11.03 -42.86 -22.95
CA ASP A 375 12.20 -42.87 -23.83
C ASP A 375 12.78 -41.45 -24.00
N LEU A 376 11.93 -40.41 -24.08
CA LEU A 376 12.36 -39.01 -24.09
C LEU A 376 13.02 -38.58 -22.77
N PHE A 377 12.42 -38.94 -21.63
CA PHE A 377 13.01 -38.67 -20.31
C PHE A 377 14.40 -39.31 -20.19
N GLU A 378 14.51 -40.61 -20.51
CA GLU A 378 15.77 -41.34 -20.45
C GLU A 378 16.82 -40.72 -21.37
N LYS A 379 16.42 -40.28 -22.56
CA LYS A 379 17.33 -39.63 -23.51
C LYS A 379 17.93 -38.35 -22.93
N THR A 380 17.10 -37.43 -22.46
CA THR A 380 17.56 -36.16 -21.89
C THR A 380 18.36 -36.38 -20.60
N TYR A 381 17.96 -37.34 -19.77
CA TYR A 381 18.66 -37.70 -18.55
C TYR A 381 20.11 -38.14 -18.84
N PHE A 382 20.31 -39.02 -19.83
CA PHE A 382 21.65 -39.46 -20.19
C PHE A 382 22.47 -38.36 -20.88
N GLU A 383 21.87 -37.56 -21.78
CA GLU A 383 22.56 -36.42 -22.40
C GLU A 383 23.09 -35.44 -21.35
N ARG A 384 22.29 -35.13 -20.34
CA ARG A 384 22.71 -34.26 -19.23
C ARG A 384 23.84 -34.85 -18.40
N LEU A 385 23.75 -36.13 -18.02
CA LEU A 385 24.84 -36.79 -17.27
C LEU A 385 26.15 -36.86 -18.07
N ILE A 386 26.06 -37.04 -19.39
CA ILE A 386 27.22 -37.04 -20.28
C ILE A 386 27.88 -35.65 -20.33
N GLU A 387 27.09 -34.59 -20.37
CA GLU A 387 27.57 -33.21 -20.32
C GLU A 387 28.19 -32.87 -18.95
N GLU A 388 27.53 -33.20 -17.84
CA GLU A 388 28.04 -32.93 -16.48
C GLU A 388 29.38 -33.65 -16.20
N GLU A 389 29.54 -34.88 -16.70
CA GLU A 389 30.75 -35.69 -16.48
C GLU A 389 31.80 -35.54 -17.61
N ASN A 390 31.68 -34.53 -18.47
CA ASN A 390 32.60 -34.25 -19.59
C ASN A 390 32.92 -35.49 -20.45
N GLY A 391 31.92 -36.34 -20.72
CA GLY A 391 32.07 -37.52 -21.57
C GLY A 391 32.73 -38.75 -20.92
N ASN A 392 32.97 -38.76 -19.60
CA ASN A 392 33.50 -39.94 -18.91
C ASN A 392 32.42 -41.01 -18.66
N MET A 393 32.30 -41.97 -19.57
CA MET A 393 31.24 -43.00 -19.54
C MET A 393 31.29 -43.93 -18.32
N THR A 394 32.44 -44.06 -17.64
CA THR A 394 32.53 -44.87 -16.42
C THR A 394 31.80 -44.20 -15.25
N ARG A 395 31.98 -42.89 -15.09
CA ARG A 395 31.31 -42.10 -14.04
C ARG A 395 29.81 -41.94 -14.32
N VAL A 396 29.44 -41.76 -15.59
CA VAL A 396 28.03 -41.73 -16.00
C VAL A 396 27.33 -43.05 -15.67
N ALA A 397 27.98 -44.19 -15.90
CA ALA A 397 27.43 -45.52 -15.59
C ALA A 397 27.24 -45.72 -14.08
N GLU A 398 28.23 -45.35 -13.26
CA GLU A 398 28.15 -45.41 -11.80
C GLU A 398 27.03 -44.50 -11.25
N ARG A 399 26.93 -43.27 -11.77
CA ARG A 399 25.94 -42.29 -11.30
C ARG A 399 24.51 -42.63 -11.74
N ALA A 400 24.35 -43.25 -12.91
CA ALA A 400 23.08 -43.80 -13.37
C ALA A 400 22.74 -45.16 -12.71
N GLY A 401 23.64 -45.75 -11.93
CA GLY A 401 23.45 -47.07 -11.31
C GLY A 401 23.36 -48.23 -12.31
N LEU A 402 23.97 -48.07 -13.50
CA LEU A 402 23.91 -49.04 -14.58
C LEU A 402 25.29 -49.64 -14.87
N GLU A 403 25.32 -50.92 -15.22
CA GLU A 403 26.49 -51.58 -15.81
C GLU A 403 26.89 -50.89 -17.13
N ARG A 404 28.20 -50.71 -17.38
CA ARG A 404 28.72 -49.97 -18.55
C ARG A 404 28.16 -50.53 -19.86
N THR A 405 28.12 -51.86 -20.01
CA THR A 405 27.59 -52.53 -21.20
C THR A 405 26.10 -52.24 -21.42
N HIS A 406 25.33 -52.08 -20.34
CA HIS A 406 23.91 -51.73 -20.41
C HIS A 406 23.70 -50.26 -20.78
N LEU A 407 24.52 -49.35 -20.24
CA LEU A 407 24.49 -47.94 -20.60
C LEU A 407 24.72 -47.73 -22.11
N TYR A 408 25.77 -48.34 -22.69
CA TYR A 408 26.05 -48.21 -24.13
C TYR A 408 24.93 -48.76 -25.01
N ARG A 409 24.32 -49.89 -24.62
CA ARG A 409 23.19 -50.47 -25.36
C ARG A 409 21.98 -49.52 -25.33
N LYS A 410 21.74 -48.87 -24.19
CA LYS A 410 20.60 -47.97 -23.97
C LYS A 410 20.78 -46.63 -24.69
N ILE A 411 21.98 -46.04 -24.66
CA ILE A 411 22.36 -44.84 -25.45
C ILE A 411 22.17 -45.09 -26.95
N LYS A 412 22.56 -46.27 -27.45
CA LYS A 412 22.38 -46.65 -28.87
C LYS A 412 20.91 -46.80 -29.26
N LEU A 413 20.07 -47.36 -28.38
CA LEU A 413 18.64 -47.50 -28.61
C LEU A 413 17.92 -46.14 -28.60
N LEU A 414 18.36 -45.20 -27.76
CA LEU A 414 17.81 -43.84 -27.64
C LEU A 414 18.36 -42.86 -28.70
N GLY A 415 19.28 -43.30 -29.55
CA GLY A 415 19.81 -42.51 -30.67
C GLY A 415 20.69 -41.32 -30.26
N ILE A 416 21.28 -41.35 -29.07
CA ILE A 416 22.18 -40.29 -28.58
C ILE A 416 23.54 -40.41 -29.28
N LYS A 417 24.02 -39.32 -29.89
CA LYS A 417 25.34 -39.28 -30.54
C LYS A 417 26.41 -38.91 -29.51
N LEU A 418 27.24 -39.87 -29.11
CA LEU A 418 28.41 -39.60 -28.30
C LEU A 418 29.41 -38.77 -29.11
N ARG A 419 29.69 -37.52 -28.68
CA ARG A 419 30.80 -36.73 -29.24
C ARG A 419 32.12 -37.36 -28.77
N GLY A 420 32.61 -38.33 -29.53
CA GLY A 420 33.78 -39.12 -29.18
C GLY A 420 34.16 -40.13 -30.25
N ASN A 421 34.18 -39.69 -31.51
CA ASN A 421 35.16 -40.00 -32.57
C ASN A 421 34.79 -39.26 -33.85
#